data_AF-A0A528WVF0-F1
#
_entry.id   AF-A0A528WVF0-F1
#
_cell.length_a   1.000
_cell.length_b   1.000
_cell.length_c   1.000
_cell.angle_alpha   90.00
_cell.angle_beta   90.00
_cell.angle_gamma   90.00
#
_symmetry.space_group_name_H-M   'P 1'
#
loop_
_entity.id
_entity.type
_entity.pdbx_description
1 polymer ?
#
loop_
_entity_poly.entity_id
_entity_poly.type
_entity_poly.pdbx_seq_one_letter_code
_entity_poly.pdbx_strand_id
1 'polypeptide(L)' 'MTPKYRIGWNGRQNAMLNEVPQAAKIAARLASEFPGFTVEGFIRTYPVTNPPALAAIREGARRAGLR' A
#
# COMPACT_ATOMS: atom_id res chain seq x y z
N MET A 1 -10.19 -32.74 23.45
CA MET A 1 -9.61 -31.49 23.97
C MET A 1 -8.73 -30.87 22.90
N THR A 2 -9.18 -29.78 22.28
CA THR A 2 -8.51 -29.06 21.19
C THR A 2 -7.70 -27.88 21.76
N PRO A 3 -6.39 -27.73 21.44
CA PRO A 3 -5.67 -26.52 21.79
C PRO A 3 -5.95 -25.43 20.75
N LYS A 4 -6.73 -24.45 21.19
CA LYS A 4 -6.84 -23.10 20.61
C LYS A 4 -5.45 -22.43 20.61
N TYR A 5 -5.20 -21.49 19.70
CA TYR A 5 -4.05 -20.56 19.68
C TYR A 5 -2.74 -20.98 19.00
N ARG A 6 -2.80 -21.59 17.80
CA ARG A 6 -1.68 -21.52 16.83
C ARG A 6 -2.04 -20.70 15.60
N ILE A 7 -2.50 -19.47 15.81
CA ILE A 7 -2.51 -18.45 14.76
C ILE A 7 -1.21 -17.65 14.95
N GLY A 8 -0.09 -18.32 14.67
CA GLY A 8 1.17 -17.62 14.52
C GLY A 8 1.05 -16.72 13.30
N TRP A 9 1.22 -15.42 13.48
CA TRP A 9 2.11 -14.51 12.73
C TRP A 9 2.39 -14.74 11.22
N ASN A 10 1.54 -15.47 10.50
CA ASN A 10 1.62 -15.76 9.06
C ASN A 10 0.60 -14.94 8.26
N GLY A 11 -0.26 -14.16 8.93
CA GLY A 11 -1.15 -13.17 8.30
C GLY A 11 -0.42 -11.92 7.77
N ARG A 12 0.91 -11.83 7.90
CA ARG A 12 1.72 -10.73 7.34
C ARG A 12 1.69 -10.67 5.81
N GLN A 13 1.22 -11.72 5.14
CA GLN A 13 1.19 -11.85 3.67
C GLN A 13 -0.17 -11.54 3.03
N ASN A 14 -1.17 -11.11 3.80
CA ASN A 14 -2.51 -10.84 3.31
C ASN A 14 -2.63 -9.56 2.45
N ALA A 15 -1.55 -8.88 2.01
CA ALA A 15 -1.63 -7.43 1.71
C ALA A 15 -0.80 -6.89 0.53
N MET A 16 -0.20 -7.73 -0.33
CA MET A 16 0.05 -7.34 -1.73
C MET A 16 -1.23 -7.63 -2.54
N LEU A 17 -2.39 -7.25 -1.99
CA LEU A 17 -3.69 -7.75 -2.43
C LEU A 17 -3.89 -7.44 -3.92
N ASN A 18 -4.15 -8.50 -4.69
CA ASN A 18 -4.61 -8.47 -6.08
C ASN A 18 -5.99 -7.78 -6.23
N GLU A 19 -6.29 -6.78 -5.41
CA GLU A 19 -7.46 -5.91 -5.46
C GLU A 19 -7.20 -4.78 -6.48
N VAL A 20 -6.79 -5.16 -7.69
CA VAL A 20 -6.57 -4.24 -8.81
C VAL A 20 -7.75 -3.26 -9.00
N PRO A 21 -9.03 -3.68 -8.85
CA PRO A 21 -10.16 -2.76 -8.93
C PRO A 21 -10.20 -1.72 -7.80
N GLN A 22 -9.81 -2.08 -6.58
CA GLN A 22 -9.81 -1.14 -5.45
C GLN A 22 -8.64 -0.15 -5.57
N ALA A 23 -7.46 -0.63 -5.97
CA ALA A 23 -6.31 0.22 -6.23
C ALA A 23 -6.62 1.26 -7.33
N ALA A 24 -7.27 0.85 -8.41
CA ALA A 24 -7.73 1.75 -9.47
C ALA A 24 -8.77 2.78 -8.97
N LYS A 25 -9.72 2.36 -8.13
CA LYS A 25 -10.70 3.26 -7.52
C LYS A 25 -10.03 4.32 -6.62
N ILE A 26 -9.05 3.91 -5.81
CA ILE A 26 -8.29 4.83 -4.98
C ILE A 26 -7.46 5.78 -5.85
N ALA A 27 -6.81 5.29 -6.90
CA ALA A 27 -6.04 6.12 -7.82
C ALA A 27 -6.90 7.18 -8.51
N ALA A 28 -8.09 6.78 -9.01
CA ALA A 28 -9.06 7.71 -9.59
C ALA A 28 -9.52 8.78 -8.59
N ARG A 29 -9.74 8.37 -7.34
CA ARG A 29 -10.12 9.29 -6.26
C ARG A 29 -9.00 10.28 -5.94
N LEU A 30 -7.75 9.81 -5.82
CA LEU A 30 -6.59 10.67 -5.59
C LEU A 30 -6.41 11.69 -6.72
N ALA A 31 -6.56 11.26 -7.97
CA ALA A 31 -6.48 12.16 -9.12
C ALA A 31 -7.59 13.24 -9.12
N SER A 32 -8.79 12.89 -8.65
CA SER A 32 -9.94 13.82 -8.59
C SER A 32 -9.86 14.79 -7.41
N GLU A 33 -9.60 14.29 -6.20
CA GLU A 33 -9.65 15.08 -4.97
C GLU A 33 -8.33 15.79 -4.66
N PHE A 34 -7.21 15.27 -5.17
CA PHE A 34 -5.86 15.75 -4.87
C PHE A 34 -5.00 15.80 -6.13
N PRO A 35 -5.27 16.70 -7.09
CA PRO A 35 -4.55 16.76 -8.37
C PRO A 35 -3.05 17.03 -8.23
N GLY A 36 -2.60 17.57 -7.09
CA GLY A 36 -1.17 17.75 -6.77
C GLY A 36 -0.51 16.56 -6.06
N PHE A 37 -1.24 15.48 -5.82
CA PHE A 37 -0.71 14.30 -5.15
C PHE A 37 0.38 13.64 -6.01
N THR A 38 1.50 13.33 -5.37
CA THR A 38 2.57 12.52 -5.95
C THR A 38 3.08 11.55 -4.91
N VAL A 39 3.48 10.36 -5.37
CA VAL A 39 3.96 9.30 -4.49
C VAL A 39 5.27 9.72 -3.82
N GLU A 40 6.17 10.37 -4.56
CA GLU A 40 7.41 10.91 -4.00
C GLU A 40 7.17 12.09 -3.04
N GLY A 41 6.16 12.92 -3.31
CA GLY A 41 5.74 13.98 -2.38
C GLY A 41 5.28 13.41 -1.04
N PHE A 42 4.49 12.34 -1.06
CA PHE A 42 4.09 11.59 0.13
C PHE A 42 5.30 10.99 0.85
N ILE A 43 6.17 10.26 0.13
CA ILE A 43 7.38 9.63 0.66
C ILE A 43 8.31 10.64 1.35
N ARG A 44 8.48 11.84 0.78
CA ARG A 44 9.34 12.89 1.36
C ARG A 44 8.87 13.33 2.75
N THR A 45 7.57 13.26 3.03
CA THR A 45 7.00 13.61 4.34
C THR A 45 6.97 12.44 5.31
N TYR A 46 7.38 11.25 4.87
CA TYR A 46 7.29 10.04 5.66
C TYR A 46 8.39 10.03 6.74
N PRO A 47 8.02 10.08 8.04
CA PRO A 47 8.96 10.37 9.12
C PRO A 47 9.92 9.22 9.44
N VAL A 48 9.77 8.06 8.80
CA VAL A 48 10.54 6.85 9.09
C VAL A 48 11.22 6.32 7.83
N THR A 49 12.55 6.31 7.80
CA THR A 49 13.34 5.65 6.76
C THR A 49 13.28 4.13 6.92
N ASN A 50 12.14 3.53 6.59
CA ASN A 50 11.96 2.08 6.46
C ASN A 50 12.06 1.72 4.96
N PRO A 51 13.24 1.32 4.45
CA PRO A 51 13.45 1.14 3.01
C PRO A 51 12.49 0.12 2.37
N PRO A 52 12.19 -1.04 3.01
CA PRO A 52 11.16 -1.95 2.53
C PRO A 52 9.77 -1.31 2.36
N ALA A 53 9.35 -0.45 3.29
CA ALA A 53 8.05 0.22 3.18
C ALA A 53 8.02 1.23 2.01
N LEU A 54 9.11 1.98 1.84
CA LEU A 54 9.25 2.90 0.70
C LEU A 54 9.18 2.16 -0.64
N ALA A 55 9.85 1.00 -0.73
CA ALA A 55 9.80 0.15 -1.93
C ALA A 55 8.39 -0.39 -2.20
N ALA A 56 7.67 -0.84 -1.16
CA ALA A 56 6.31 -1.34 -1.29
C ALA A 56 5.32 -0.24 -1.74
N ILE A 57 5.46 0.99 -1.22
CA ILE A 57 4.63 2.14 -1.62
C ILE A 57 4.85 2.48 -3.09
N ARG A 58 6.11 2.54 -3.55
CA ARG A 58 6.45 2.81 -4.95
C ARG A 58 5.92 1.74 -5.89
N GLU A 59 6.08 0.48 -5.54
CA GLU A 59 5.57 -0.62 -6.37
C GLU A 59 4.04 -0.66 -6.42
N GLY A 60 3.37 -0.37 -5.29
CA GLY A 60 1.92 -0.23 -5.25
C GLY A 60 1.42 0.92 -6.13
N ALA A 61 2.08 2.08 -6.07
CA ALA A 61 1.77 3.23 -6.90
C ALA A 61 1.94 2.94 -8.40
N ARG A 62 3.04 2.29 -8.79
CA ARG A 62 3.31 1.88 -10.17
C ARG A 62 2.20 0.98 -10.71
N ARG A 63 1.75 0.00 -9.91
CA ARG A 63 0.65 -0.91 -10.29
C ARG A 63 -0.70 -0.19 -10.41
N ALA A 64 -0.89 0.89 -9.66
CA ALA A 64 -2.10 1.70 -9.66
C ALA A 64 -2.10 2.82 -10.73
N GLY A 65 -1.02 2.98 -11.50
CA GLY A 65 -0.87 4.06 -12.48
C GLY A 65 -0.68 5.45 -11.87
N LEU A 66 -0.24 5.51 -10.61
CA LEU A 66 0.05 6.76 -9.91
C LEU A 66 1.45 7.28 -10.27
N ARG A 67 1.57 8.62 -10.31
CA ARG A 67 2.81 9.33 -10.63
C ARG A 67 3.67 9.64 -9.41
#